data_AF-A0A6G1WYA3-F1
#
_entry.id   AF-A0A6G1WYA3-F1
#
_cell.length_a   1.000
_cell.length_b   1.000
_cell.length_c   1.000
_cell.angle_alpha   90.00
_cell.angle_beta   90.00
_cell.angle_gamma   90.00
#
_symmetry.space_group_name_H-M   'P 1'
#
loop_
_entity.id
_entity.type
_entity.pdbx_description
1 polymer ?
#
loop_
_entity_poly.entity_id
_entity_poly.type
_entity_poly.pdbx_seq_one_letter_code
_entity_poly.pdbx_strand_id
1 'polypeptide(L)'
;MKRSLFMVVVPLFFLVLFLGVSNVICASPGQPEVEWSKTFGGSVDDVASSVIQTSDGGYALAGFTDSYGAGMWDLWLVKIAGKGEGLPWDWVGVGIAVVVIAVVALVLMRKGK
;
A
#
# COMPACT_ATOMS: atom_id res chain seq x y z
N MET A 1 -16.21 6.87 -62.25
CA MET A 1 -15.19 7.08 -61.18
C MET A 1 -15.52 6.44 -59.82
N LYS A 2 -16.60 5.65 -59.64
CA LYS A 2 -17.05 5.19 -58.30
C LYS A 2 -16.68 3.74 -57.92
N ARG A 3 -16.31 2.88 -58.88
CA ARG A 3 -15.99 1.45 -58.63
C ARG A 3 -14.52 1.19 -58.26
N SER A 4 -13.59 1.99 -58.80
CA SER A 4 -12.15 1.86 -58.52
C SER A 4 -11.76 2.33 -57.11
N LEU A 5 -12.46 3.33 -56.56
CA LEU A 5 -12.25 3.79 -55.18
C LEU A 5 -12.67 2.73 -54.15
N PHE A 6 -13.77 2.01 -54.41
CA PHE A 6 -14.29 0.97 -53.51
C PHE A 6 -13.33 -0.23 -53.36
N MET A 7 -12.61 -0.58 -54.44
CA MET A 7 -11.64 -1.69 -54.41
C MET A 7 -10.40 -1.41 -53.58
N VAL A 8 -10.09 -0.13 -53.28
CA VAL A 8 -8.90 0.26 -52.51
C VAL A 8 -9.26 0.67 -51.09
N VAL A 9 -10.33 1.43 -50.90
CA VAL A 9 -10.68 2.03 -49.60
C VAL A 9 -11.23 0.98 -48.62
N VAL A 10 -11.98 0.00 -49.12
CA VAL A 10 -12.57 -1.06 -48.29
C VAL A 10 -11.50 -1.97 -47.67
N PRO A 11 -10.57 -2.59 -48.43
CA PRO A 11 -9.52 -3.42 -47.84
C PRO A 11 -8.55 -2.62 -46.96
N LEU A 12 -8.30 -1.34 -47.27
CA LEU A 12 -7.45 -0.48 -46.43
C LEU A 12 -8.12 -0.16 -45.08
N PHE A 13 -9.44 0.04 -45.07
CA PHE A 13 -10.21 0.21 -43.84
C PHE A 13 -10.18 -1.06 -42.97
N PHE A 14 -10.31 -2.24 -43.60
CA PHE A 14 -10.16 -3.51 -42.90
C PHE A 14 -8.73 -3.76 -42.40
N LEU A 15 -7.69 -3.34 -43.14
CA LEU A 15 -6.30 -3.43 -42.71
C LEU A 15 -6.02 -2.56 -41.48
N VAL A 16 -6.54 -1.33 -41.46
CA VAL A 16 -6.44 -0.41 -40.31
C VAL A 16 -7.22 -0.96 -39.10
N LEU A 17 -8.38 -1.58 -39.32
CA LEU A 17 -9.11 -2.27 -38.26
C LEU A 17 -8.33 -3.49 -37.73
N PHE A 18 -7.67 -4.26 -38.59
CA PHE A 18 -6.89 -5.45 -38.21
C PHE A 18 -5.62 -5.11 -37.43
N LEU A 19 -4.96 -4.00 -37.78
CA LEU A 19 -3.80 -3.47 -37.06
C LEU A 19 -4.17 -2.73 -35.75
N GLY A 20 -5.44 -2.35 -35.57
CA GLY A 20 -5.93 -1.67 -34.37
C GLY A 20 -6.29 -2.59 -33.21
N VAL A 21 -6.46 -3.90 -33.44
CA VAL A 21 -6.93 -4.86 -32.41
C VAL A 21 -5.81 -5.47 -31.56
N SER A 22 -4.54 -5.27 -31.91
CA SER A 22 -3.38 -5.82 -31.18
C SER A 22 -3.18 -5.23 -29.78
N ASN A 23 -3.93 -4.19 -29.40
CA ASN A 23 -3.85 -3.59 -28.07
C ASN A 23 -4.71 -4.26 -27.01
N VAL A 24 -5.41 -5.37 -27.33
CA VAL A 24 -5.96 -6.24 -26.29
C VAL A 24 -4.84 -7.15 -25.79
N ILE A 25 -3.89 -6.57 -25.07
CA ILE A 25 -3.06 -7.33 -24.16
C ILE A 25 -4.03 -7.79 -23.08
N CYS A 26 -4.53 -9.02 -23.20
CA CYS A 26 -4.97 -9.76 -22.04
C CYS A 26 -3.82 -9.64 -21.05
N ALA A 27 -4.00 -8.86 -19.98
CA ALA A 27 -3.04 -8.84 -18.90
C ALA A 27 -2.88 -10.31 -18.52
N SER A 28 -1.74 -10.90 -18.89
CA SER A 28 -1.25 -12.09 -18.21
C SER A 28 -1.49 -11.83 -16.73
N PRO A 29 -1.99 -12.79 -15.93
CA PRO A 29 -1.99 -12.63 -14.49
C PRO A 29 -0.51 -12.56 -14.07
N GLY A 30 0.06 -11.38 -14.24
CA GLY A 30 1.37 -11.00 -13.80
C GLY A 30 1.34 -11.13 -12.29
N GLN A 31 2.48 -11.52 -11.74
CA GLN A 31 2.65 -11.55 -10.30
C GLN A 31 2.16 -10.22 -9.71
N PRO A 32 1.50 -10.24 -8.55
CA PRO A 32 0.99 -9.02 -7.93
C PRO A 32 2.12 -7.98 -7.87
N GLU A 33 1.88 -6.84 -8.51
CA GLU A 33 2.83 -5.74 -8.53
C GLU A 33 2.82 -5.08 -7.14
N VAL A 34 4.00 -4.85 -6.57
CA VAL A 34 4.12 -4.16 -5.29
C VAL A 34 3.75 -2.70 -5.50
N GLU A 35 2.59 -2.27 -5.02
CA GLU A 35 2.11 -0.89 -5.15
C GLU A 35 3.02 0.12 -4.43
N TRP A 36 3.50 -0.24 -3.23
CA TRP A 36 4.47 0.53 -2.46
C TRP A 36 5.17 -0.35 -1.42
N SER A 37 6.35 0.06 -0.98
CA SER A 37 7.04 -0.56 0.15
C SER A 37 7.74 0.51 1.02
N LYS A 38 7.76 0.27 2.33
CA LYS A 38 8.48 1.12 3.29
C LYS A 38 9.04 0.26 4.41
N THR A 39 10.30 0.48 4.74
CA THR A 39 10.97 -0.19 5.86
C THR A 39 10.82 0.66 7.12
N PHE A 40 10.57 -0.01 8.22
CA PHE A 40 10.52 0.56 9.56
C PHE A 40 11.54 -0.20 10.41
N GLY A 41 12.25 0.49 11.30
CA GLY A 41 13.31 -0.08 12.13
C GLY A 41 14.52 0.84 12.22
N GLY A 42 15.46 0.50 13.09
CA GLY A 42 16.69 1.27 13.33
C GLY A 42 17.96 0.44 13.18
N SER A 43 18.94 0.70 14.04
CA SER A 43 20.30 0.15 13.93
C SER A 43 20.48 -1.25 14.51
N VAL A 44 19.45 -1.80 15.16
CA VAL A 44 19.48 -3.08 15.87
C VAL A 44 18.32 -3.97 15.36
N ASP A 45 17.88 -4.93 16.16
CA ASP A 45 16.87 -5.91 15.77
C ASP A 45 15.45 -5.36 16.00
N ASP A 46 14.62 -5.49 14.97
CA ASP A 46 13.22 -5.07 14.99
C ASP A 46 12.35 -6.16 14.36
N VAL A 47 11.28 -6.56 15.06
CA VAL A 47 10.40 -7.65 14.62
C VAL A 47 8.97 -7.18 14.59
N ALA A 48 8.37 -7.23 13.39
CA ALA A 48 6.94 -7.10 13.21
C ALA A 48 6.26 -8.46 13.47
N SER A 49 5.33 -8.50 14.43
CA SER A 49 4.63 -9.73 14.83
C SER A 49 3.21 -9.83 14.26
N SER A 50 2.57 -8.68 14.01
CA SER A 50 1.18 -8.63 13.55
C SER A 50 0.93 -7.36 12.74
N VAL A 51 0.05 -7.48 11.75
CA VAL A 51 -0.45 -6.36 10.95
C VAL A 51 -1.95 -6.47 10.77
N ILE A 52 -2.65 -5.34 10.85
CA ILE A 52 -4.09 -5.25 10.62
C ILE A 52 -4.41 -4.02 9.78
N GLN A 53 -5.34 -4.14 8.84
CA GLN A 53 -5.90 -2.98 8.16
C GLN A 53 -6.85 -2.24 9.10
N THR A 54 -6.69 -0.93 9.23
CA THR A 54 -7.55 -0.10 10.07
C THR A 54 -8.78 0.39 9.28
N SER A 55 -9.85 0.74 10.00
CA SER A 55 -11.13 1.11 9.38
C SER A 55 -11.09 2.41 8.55
N ASP A 56 -10.05 3.21 8.74
CA ASP A 56 -9.74 4.42 7.95
C ASP A 56 -8.94 4.11 6.66
N GLY A 57 -8.76 2.83 6.32
CA GLY A 57 -8.02 2.38 5.13
C GLY A 57 -6.50 2.38 5.29
N GLY A 58 -5.99 2.70 6.48
CA GLY A 58 -4.59 2.54 6.86
C GLY A 58 -4.23 1.14 7.34
N TYR A 59 -3.03 1.00 7.91
CA TYR A 59 -2.54 -0.24 8.51
C TYR A 59 -1.95 0.04 9.89
N ALA A 60 -2.10 -0.89 10.82
CA ALA A 60 -1.41 -0.89 12.10
C ALA A 60 -0.54 -2.14 12.21
N LEU A 61 0.70 -1.96 12.64
CA LEU A 61 1.70 -3.00 12.83
C LEU A 61 2.14 -3.01 14.29
N ALA A 62 2.19 -4.19 14.88
CA ALA A 62 2.64 -4.42 16.25
C ALA A 62 3.83 -5.37 16.28
N GLY A 63 4.77 -5.12 17.15
CA GLY A 63 6.03 -5.85 17.18
C GLY A 63 6.88 -5.49 18.38
N PHE A 64 8.15 -5.84 18.27
CA PHE A 64 9.17 -5.51 19.25
C PHE A 64 10.33 -4.80 18.55
N THR A 65 10.99 -3.91 19.28
CA THR A 65 12.13 -3.15 18.80
C THR A 65 13.23 -3.15 19.84
N ASP A 66 14.46 -3.43 19.43
CA ASP A 66 15.67 -3.15 20.21
C ASP A 66 16.38 -1.88 19.68
N SER A 67 15.92 -1.35 18.55
CA SER A 67 16.40 -0.11 17.95
C SER A 67 15.86 1.15 18.63
N TYR A 68 14.72 1.07 19.31
CA TYR A 68 14.05 2.21 19.93
C TYR A 68 13.65 1.91 21.37
N GLY A 69 13.80 2.89 22.27
CA GLY A 69 13.31 2.78 23.65
C GLY A 69 14.41 2.68 24.70
N ALA A 70 14.12 1.99 25.80
CA ALA A 70 15.01 1.83 26.95
C ALA A 70 15.89 0.55 26.85
N GLY A 71 15.67 -0.27 25.81
CA GLY A 71 16.44 -1.47 25.49
C GLY A 71 15.76 -2.75 26.01
N MET A 72 16.26 -3.91 25.56
CA MET A 72 15.72 -5.25 25.88
C MET A 72 14.32 -5.50 25.31
N TRP A 73 14.17 -5.31 23.99
CA TRP A 73 12.93 -5.59 23.24
C TRP A 73 11.71 -4.82 23.76
N ASP A 74 11.62 -3.55 23.40
CA ASP A 74 10.49 -2.68 23.72
C ASP A 74 9.28 -2.96 22.80
N LEU A 75 8.07 -2.74 23.33
CA LEU A 75 6.85 -2.83 22.53
C LEU A 75 6.84 -1.75 21.44
N TRP A 76 6.63 -2.17 20.20
CA TRP A 76 6.61 -1.29 19.05
C TRP A 76 5.25 -1.31 18.35
N LEU A 77 4.66 -0.14 18.17
CA LEU A 77 3.43 0.03 17.39
C LEU A 77 3.62 1.11 16.32
N VAL A 78 3.29 0.76 15.08
CA VAL A 78 3.39 1.64 13.92
C VAL A 78 2.02 1.74 13.26
N LYS A 79 1.56 2.96 12.96
CA LYS A 79 0.37 3.20 12.13
C LYS A 79 0.79 3.84 10.80
N ILE A 80 0.24 3.33 9.72
CA ILE A 80 0.53 3.70 8.33
C ILE A 80 -0.77 4.22 7.70
N ALA A 81 -0.73 5.37 7.03
CA ALA A 81 -1.87 5.87 6.26
C ALA A 81 -2.10 5.02 5.00
N GLY A 82 -3.35 4.93 4.54
CA GLY A 82 -3.69 4.16 3.34
C GLY A 82 -2.95 4.67 2.10
N LYS A 83 -2.55 3.74 1.22
CA LYS A 83 -1.83 3.94 -0.06
C LYS A 83 -0.32 4.21 -0.01
N GLY A 84 0.32 4.22 1.16
CA GLY A 84 1.75 4.57 1.23
C GLY A 84 2.06 6.02 0.82
N GLU A 85 1.02 6.81 0.56
CA GLU A 85 1.09 8.24 0.33
C GLU A 85 1.51 8.88 1.66
N GLY A 86 2.64 9.60 1.61
CA GLY A 86 3.31 10.17 2.77
C GLY A 86 2.35 10.83 3.74
N LEU A 87 2.57 10.59 5.03
CA LEU A 87 1.84 11.28 6.09
C LEU A 87 1.91 12.80 5.82
N PRO A 88 0.80 13.56 5.92
CA PRO A 88 0.85 15.01 5.82
C PRO A 88 1.58 15.67 7.00
N TRP A 89 2.22 14.91 7.91
CA TRP A 89 2.98 15.46 9.01
C TRP A 89 4.23 14.63 9.28
N ASP A 90 5.37 15.30 9.13
CA ASP A 90 6.68 14.91 9.63
C ASP A 90 6.60 14.50 11.11
N TRP A 91 6.48 13.20 11.39
CA TRP A 91 6.91 12.60 12.65
C TRP A 91 7.49 11.21 12.36
N VAL A 92 8.81 11.17 12.16
CA VAL A 92 9.59 9.93 12.26
C VAL A 92 10.01 9.81 13.72
N GLY A 93 9.30 8.99 14.49
CA GLY A 93 9.70 8.65 15.85
C GLY A 93 8.52 8.29 16.72
N VAL A 94 8.23 7.01 16.87
CA VAL A 94 7.35 6.57 17.96
C VAL A 94 8.21 6.42 19.21
N GLY A 95 8.29 7.52 19.96
CA GLY A 95 8.50 7.44 21.39
C GLY A 95 7.27 6.79 22.04
N ILE A 96 7.53 5.80 22.89
CA ILE A 96 6.62 4.92 23.62
C ILE A 96 5.45 5.63 24.34
N ALA A 97 5.47 6.95 24.52
CA ALA A 97 4.48 7.67 25.33
C ALA A 97 3.08 7.84 24.69
N VAL A 98 2.98 8.11 23.38
CA VAL A 98 1.68 8.52 22.78
C VAL A 98 0.78 7.31 22.52
N VAL A 99 1.37 6.17 22.14
CA VAL A 99 0.63 4.94 21.87
C VAL A 99 0.10 4.32 23.16
N VAL A 100 0.89 4.28 24.24
CA VAL A 100 0.44 3.71 25.52
C VAL A 100 -0.77 4.48 26.04
N ILE A 101 -0.78 5.82 25.96
CA ILE A 101 -1.93 6.62 26.40
C ILE A 101 -3.16 6.36 25.52
N ALA A 102 -3.00 6.29 24.20
CA ALA A 102 -4.13 6.04 23.28
C ALA A 102 -4.71 4.62 23.41
N VAL A 103 -3.85 3.61 23.54
CA VAL A 103 -4.26 2.20 23.71
C VAL A 103 -4.85 1.98 25.10
N VAL A 104 -4.26 2.53 26.16
CA VAL A 104 -4.83 2.48 27.51
C VAL A 104 -6.18 3.21 27.55
N ALA A 105 -6.29 4.40 26.96
CA ALA A 105 -7.57 5.09 26.86
C ALA A 105 -8.61 4.27 26.09
N LEU A 106 -8.25 3.68 24.94
CA LEU A 106 -9.17 2.87 24.14
C LEU A 106 -9.61 1.58 24.87
N VAL A 107 -8.71 0.95 25.62
CA VAL A 107 -9.00 -0.25 26.43
C VAL A 107 -9.86 0.09 27.64
N LEU A 108 -9.62 1.23 28.30
CA LEU A 108 -10.43 1.71 29.42
C LEU A 108 -11.84 2.13 28.97
N MET A 109 -11.96 2.75 27.80
CA MET A 109 -13.25 3.15 27.22
C MET A 109 -14.11 1.94 26.77
N ARG A 110 -13.51 0.74 26.63
CA ARG A 110 -14.24 -0.51 26.32
C ARG A 110 -14.78 -1.24 27.56
N LYS A 111 -14.31 -0.91 28.77
CA LYS A 111 -14.75 -1.55 30.03
C LYS A 111 -15.91 -0.83 30.75
N GLY A 112 -16.48 0.21 30.14
CA GLY A 112 -17.66 0.90 30.64
C GLY A 112 -18.96 0.48 29.96
N LYS A 113 -19.42 -0.75 30.22
CA LYS A 113 -20.84 -1.16 30.14
C LYS A 113 -21.11 -2.17 31.23
#